data_AF-A0A9D5XNH3-F1
#
_entry.id   AF-A0A9D5XNH3-F1
#
_cell.length_a   1.000
_cell.length_b   1.000
_cell.length_c   1.000
_cell.angle_alpha   90.00
_cell.angle_beta   90.00
_cell.angle_gamma   90.00
#
_symmetry.space_group_name_H-M   'P 1'
#
loop_
_entity.id
_entity.type
_entity.pdbx_description
1 polymer ?
#
loop_
_entity_poly.entity_id
_entity_poly.type
_entity_poly.pdbx_seq_one_letter_code
_entity_poly.pdbx_strand_id
1 'polypeptide(L)' 'MSDAKQILQLNRFDAAGGNLDERTQSLVERRFRAFGQSSVLFYQQPLEIVSAEGTQMFDRNGRGYLDV' A
#
# COMPACT_ATOMS: atom_id res chain seq x y z
N MET A 1 23.83 8.07 17.47
CA MET A 1 23.80 7.28 16.22
C MET A 1 22.62 7.78 15.41
N SER A 2 22.81 8.09 14.13
CA SER A 2 21.77 8.70 13.29
C SER A 2 20.55 7.78 13.23
N ASP A 3 19.42 8.26 13.74
CA ASP A 3 18.12 7.60 13.68
C ASP A 3 17.51 7.80 12.27
N ALA A 4 18.33 7.48 11.26
CA ALA A 4 17.92 7.57 9.87
C ALA A 4 16.93 6.43 9.61
N LYS A 5 15.65 6.79 9.50
CA LYS A 5 14.61 5.85 9.06
C LYS A 5 15.10 5.13 7.80
N GLN A 6 15.08 3.79 7.83
CA GLN A 6 15.40 2.99 6.66
C GLN A 6 14.46 3.39 5.52
N ILE A 7 14.94 3.37 4.27
CA ILE A 7 14.19 3.85 3.09
C ILE A 7 12.77 3.25 3.04
N LEU A 8 12.65 1.96 3.37
CA LEU A 8 11.37 1.25 3.39
C LEU A 8 10.39 1.72 4.48
N GLN A 9 10.86 2.43 5.51
CA GLN A 9 10.01 3.00 6.56
C GLN A 9 9.46 4.39 6.21
N LEU A 10 10.03 5.08 5.22
CA LEU A 10 9.61 6.44 4.87
C LEU A 10 8.20 6.47 4.27
N ASN A 11 7.83 5.44 3.49
CA ASN A 11 6.54 5.35 2.81
C ASN A 11 5.70 4.16 3.28
N ARG A 12 6.02 3.56 4.43
CA ARG A 12 5.28 2.39 4.92
C ARG A 12 3.87 2.80 5.37
N PHE A 13 2.88 2.02 4.96
CA PHE A 13 1.51 2.09 5.47
C PHE A 13 1.48 1.76 6.97
N ASP A 14 0.81 2.62 7.74
CA ASP A 14 0.51 2.40 9.15
C ASP A 14 -0.98 2.09 9.33
N ALA A 15 -1.27 0.85 9.71
CA ALA A 15 -2.62 0.37 9.94
C ALA A 15 -3.33 1.06 11.13
N ALA A 16 -2.58 1.69 12.05
CA ALA A 16 -3.16 2.40 13.18
C ALA A 16 -3.63 3.83 12.82
N GLY A 17 -3.13 4.41 11.72
CA GLY A 17 -3.32 5.82 11.38
C GLY A 17 -4.25 6.11 10.20
N GLY A 18 -4.64 5.08 9.44
CA GLY A 18 -5.39 5.26 8.19
C GLY A 18 -6.90 5.17 8.34
N ASN A 19 -7.64 6.19 7.90
CA ASN A 19 -9.06 6.04 7.60
C ASN A 19 -9.19 5.40 6.21
N LEU A 20 -9.42 4.09 6.18
CA LEU A 20 -9.61 3.30 4.97
C LEU A 20 -11.10 3.13 4.69
N ASP A 21 -11.46 3.06 3.41
CA ASP A 21 -12.78 2.55 3.04
C ASP A 21 -12.92 1.06 3.42
N GLU A 22 -14.16 0.60 3.58
CA GLU A 22 -14.49 -0.76 4.05
C GLU A 22 -13.83 -1.85 3.22
N ARG A 23 -13.70 -1.63 1.90
CA ARG A 23 -13.10 -2.62 1.01
C ARG A 23 -11.60 -2.69 1.23
N THR A 24 -10.91 -1.55 1.21
CA THR A 24 -9.46 -1.49 1.42
C THR A 24 -9.11 -2.09 2.78
N GLN A 25 -9.89 -1.80 3.82
CA GLN A 25 -9.73 -2.42 5.14
C GLN A 25 -9.85 -3.96 5.06
N SER A 26 -10.90 -4.48 4.44
CA SER A 26 -11.10 -5.94 4.29
C SER A 26 -9.95 -6.63 3.55
N LEU A 27 -9.41 -6.01 2.49
CA LEU A 27 -8.27 -6.55 1.75
C LEU A 27 -6.97 -6.53 2.57
N VAL A 28 -6.71 -5.45 3.30
CA VAL A 28 -5.56 -5.34 4.21
C VAL A 28 -5.64 -6.39 5.31
N GLU A 29 -6.80 -6.56 5.95
CA GLU A 29 -7.01 -7.59 6.96
C GLU A 29 -6.78 -9.01 6.41
N ARG A 30 -7.33 -9.31 5.23
CA ARG A 30 -7.08 -10.60 4.55
C ARG A 30 -5.59 -10.81 4.28
N ARG A 31 -4.88 -9.78 3.83
CA ARG A 31 -3.44 -9.82 3.58
C ARG A 31 -2.67 -10.10 4.87
N PHE A 32 -2.99 -9.43 5.98
CA PHE A 32 -2.33 -9.69 7.27
C PHE A 32 -2.61 -11.08 7.82
N ARG A 33 -3.82 -11.62 7.65
CA ARG A 33 -4.12 -13.00 8.02
C ARG A 33 -3.34 -14.02 7.19
N ALA A 34 -3.11 -13.75 5.92
CA ALA A 34 -2.42 -14.68 5.01
C ALA A 34 -0.89 -14.59 5.07
N PHE A 35 -0.34 -13.37 5.16
CA PHE A 35 1.10 -13.11 5.02
C PHE A 35 1.75 -12.55 6.30
N GLY A 36 0.97 -12.26 7.34
CA GLY A 36 1.44 -11.61 8.57
C GLY A 36 1.61 -10.08 8.44
N GLN A 37 1.76 -9.42 9.58
CA GLN A 37 1.90 -7.95 9.67
C GLN A 37 3.28 -7.43 9.21
N SER A 38 4.26 -8.32 8.97
CA SER A 38 5.54 -7.95 8.37
C SER A 38 5.42 -7.65 6.87
N SER A 39 4.31 -8.03 6.23
CA SER A 39 4.03 -7.73 4.82
C SER A 39 3.87 -6.23 4.62
N VAL A 40 4.87 -5.61 3.96
CA VAL A 40 4.91 -4.16 3.76
C VAL A 40 3.86 -3.75 2.73
N LEU A 41 3.15 -2.67 3.04
CA LEU A 41 2.34 -1.89 2.11
C LEU A 41 2.90 -0.47 2.10
N PHE A 42 2.76 0.22 0.97
CA PHE A 42 3.22 1.60 0.82
C PHE A 42 2.04 2.60 0.88
N TYR A 43 2.39 3.84 1.17
CA TYR A 43 1.53 5.02 1.30
C TYR A 43 0.57 4.97 2.49
N GLN A 44 0.00 6.12 2.83
CA GLN A 44 -1.01 6.22 3.90
C GLN A 44 -2.31 5.50 3.52
N GLN A 45 -2.63 5.47 2.21
CA GLN A 45 -3.71 4.69 1.64
C GLN A 45 -3.12 3.65 0.69
N PRO A 46 -3.19 2.36 1.02
CA PRO A 46 -2.70 1.29 0.15
C PRO A 46 -3.40 1.32 -1.22
N LEU A 47 -2.63 1.11 -2.29
CA LEU A 47 -3.15 1.08 -3.65
C LEU A 47 -3.60 -0.35 -4.04
N GLU A 48 -4.86 -0.51 -4.41
CA GLU A 48 -5.35 -1.73 -5.10
C GLU A 48 -5.12 -1.57 -6.61
N ILE A 49 -3.91 -1.86 -7.07
CA ILE A 49 -3.58 -1.88 -8.51
C ILE A 49 -4.15 -3.15 -9.13
N VAL A 50 -4.90 -3.00 -10.22
CA VAL A 50 -5.64 -4.11 -10.87
C VAL A 50 -5.16 -4.40 -12.30
N SER A 51 -4.50 -3.46 -12.96
CA SER A 51 -3.88 -3.67 -14.26
C SER A 51 -2.67 -2.77 -14.46
N ALA A 52 -1.79 -3.16 -15.38
CA ALA A 52 -0.65 -2.35 -15.79
C ALA A 52 -0.26 -2.67 -17.23
N GLU A 53 0.23 -1.67 -17.96
CA GLU A 53 0.81 -1.80 -19.29
C GLU A 53 1.99 -0.83 -19.44
N GLY A 54 3.16 -1.34 -19.82
CA GLY A 54 4.38 -0.53 -19.86
C GLY A 54 4.70 0.10 -18.50
N THR A 55 4.79 1.42 -18.44
CA THR A 55 5.01 2.19 -17.21
C THR A 55 3.73 2.76 -16.60
N GLN A 56 2.56 2.36 -17.10
CA GLN A 56 1.26 2.82 -16.60
C GLN A 56 0.62 1.73 -15.75
N MET A 57 0.21 2.09 -14.53
CA MET A 57 -0.52 1.24 -13.61
C MET A 57 -1.90 1.84 -13.35
N PHE A 58 -2.93 1.01 -13.22
CA PHE A 58 -4.29 1.46 -12.96
C PHE A 58 -4.83 0.84 -11.68
N ASP A 59 -5.36 1.70 -10.80
CA ASP A 59 -6.09 1.23 -9.63
C ASP A 59 -7.49 0.73 -9.99
N ARG A 60 -8.15 0.13 -9.01
CA ARG A 60 -9.52 -0.37 -9.15
C ARG A 60 -10.56 0.67 -9.60
N ASN A 61 -10.29 1.96 -9.40
CA ASN A 61 -11.19 3.06 -9.73
C ASN A 61 -10.89 3.62 -11.13
N GLY A 62 -9.93 3.03 -11.85
CA GLY A 62 -9.49 3.48 -13.17
C GLY A 62 -8.50 4.65 -13.12
N ARG A 63 -7.98 5.01 -11.94
CA ARG A 63 -6.96 6.05 -11.84
C ARG A 63 -5.62 5.51 -12.33
N GLY A 64 -5.03 6.21 -13.29
CA GLY A 64 -3.70 5.92 -13.81
C GLY A 64 -2.58 6.49 -12.93
N TYR A 65 -1.49 5.73 -12.83
CA TYR A 65 -0.26 6.06 -12.14
C TYR A 65 0.92 5.77 -13.07
N LEU A 66 1.91 6.66 -13.06
CA LEU A 66 3.20 6.38 -13.68
C LEU A 66 4.07 5.60 -12.69
N ASP A 67 4.57 4.44 -13.11
CA ASP A 67 5.56 3.64 -12.37
C ASP A 67 6.97 4.21 -12.58
N VAL A 68 7.65 4.61 -11.48
CA VAL A 68 8.90 5.41 -11.49
C VAL A 68 9.99 4.84 -10.57
#